data_AF-A0A350HAG1-F1
#
_entry.id   AF-A0A350HAG1-F1
#
_cell.length_a   1.000
_cell.length_b   1.000
_cell.length_c   1.000
_cell.angle_alpha   90.00
_cell.angle_beta   90.00
_cell.angle_gamma   90.00
#
_symmetry.space_group_name_H-M   'P 1'
#
loop_
_entity.id
_entity.type
_entity.pdbx_description
1 polymer ?
#
loop_
_entity_poly.entity_id
_entity_poly.type
_entity_poly.pdbx_seq_one_letter_code
_entity_poly.pdbx_strand_id
1 'polypeptide(L)'
;IDIINNAVKVMRTLGVDVPKVAVLAAIEKVNADMVETVDAALLSGMNKRGQIANCIIDGPLAFDVAISKESAHHKKVISEVAGDADILVVPDLACGNIMAKTMIYWTDCEFAGIIVGAKAPIVLISRSDNEKNKMMSIAFGASV
;
A
#
# COMPACT_ATOMS: atom_id res chain seq x y z
N ILE A 1 4.28 -10.24 5.13
CA ILE A 1 4.41 -9.59 6.46
C ILE A 1 5.49 -8.51 6.43
N ASP A 2 6.74 -8.85 6.09
CA ASP A 2 7.85 -7.88 6.13
C ASP A 2 7.64 -6.63 5.26
N ILE A 3 7.01 -6.79 4.08
CA ILE A 3 6.59 -5.67 3.23
C ILE A 3 5.73 -4.67 4.00
N ILE A 4 4.75 -5.17 4.78
CA ILE A 4 3.85 -4.34 5.58
C ILE A 4 4.62 -3.67 6.70
N ASN A 5 5.43 -4.41 7.46
CA ASN A 5 6.22 -3.84 8.56
C ASN A 5 7.15 -2.72 8.07
N ASN A 6 7.77 -2.90 6.91
CA ASN A 6 8.61 -1.88 6.29
C ASN A 6 7.80 -0.64 5.89
N ALA A 7 6.65 -0.81 5.21
CA ALA A 7 5.79 0.30 4.81
C ALA A 7 5.22 1.05 6.02
N VAL A 8 4.76 0.33 7.04
CA VAL A 8 4.26 0.90 8.30
C VAL A 8 5.35 1.69 9.00
N LYS A 9 6.58 1.16 9.09
CA LYS A 9 7.71 1.89 9.67
C LYS A 9 7.96 3.21 8.95
N VAL A 10 7.97 3.19 7.61
CA VAL A 10 8.14 4.39 6.79
C VAL A 10 7.05 5.42 7.08
N MET A 11 5.77 5.04 7.03
CA MET A 11 4.66 5.97 7.26
C MET A 11 4.69 6.58 8.67
N ARG A 12 5.07 5.79 9.67
CA ARG A 12 5.25 6.29 11.03
C ARG A 12 6.41 7.28 11.15
N THR A 13 7.53 7.03 10.48
CA THR A 13 8.65 8.01 10.44
C THR A 13 8.21 9.34 9.82
N LEU A 14 7.32 9.29 8.83
CA LEU A 14 6.72 10.49 8.21
C LEU A 14 5.62 11.15 9.06
N GLY A 15 5.33 10.64 10.26
CA GLY A 15 4.38 11.23 11.19
C GLY A 15 2.96 10.67 11.14
N VAL A 16 2.70 9.57 10.43
CA VAL A 16 1.41 8.89 10.46
C VAL A 16 1.34 7.95 11.68
N ASP A 17 0.61 8.36 12.70
CA ASP A 17 0.58 7.67 14.00
C ASP A 17 0.02 6.25 13.93
N VAL A 18 -1.00 5.99 13.12
CA VAL A 18 -1.59 4.66 12.94
C VAL A 18 -1.90 4.46 11.46
N PRO A 19 -0.93 4.00 10.64
CA PRO A 19 -1.15 3.81 9.22
C PRO A 19 -2.24 2.77 8.94
N LYS A 20 -3.09 3.06 7.96
CA LYS A 20 -4.15 2.19 7.46
C LYS A 20 -3.67 1.44 6.23
N VAL A 21 -3.61 0.12 6.32
CA VAL A 21 -3.07 -0.77 5.29
C VAL A 21 -4.21 -1.53 4.62
N ALA A 22 -4.43 -1.26 3.34
CA ALA A 22 -5.30 -2.06 2.50
C ALA A 22 -4.49 -3.16 1.80
N VAL A 23 -4.83 -4.43 2.07
CA VAL A 23 -4.28 -5.55 1.30
C VAL A 23 -5.20 -5.83 0.11
N LEU A 24 -4.68 -5.56 -1.07
CA LEU A 24 -5.49 -5.51 -2.29
C LEU A 24 -5.75 -6.90 -2.85
N ALA A 25 -6.95 -7.06 -3.41
CA ALA A 25 -7.35 -8.18 -4.24
C ALA A 25 -8.38 -7.71 -5.28
N ALA A 26 -8.76 -8.56 -6.22
CA ALA A 26 -9.76 -8.18 -7.23
C ALA A 26 -11.20 -8.08 -6.68
N ILE A 27 -11.49 -8.73 -5.54
CA ILE A 27 -12.80 -8.77 -4.89
C ILE A 27 -12.66 -8.68 -3.37
N GLU A 28 -13.72 -8.28 -2.67
CA GLU A 28 -13.71 -8.10 -1.21
C GLU A 28 -14.02 -9.39 -0.42
N LYS A 29 -14.57 -10.41 -1.09
CA LYS A 29 -14.90 -11.69 -0.46
C LYS A 29 -13.73 -12.66 -0.58
N VAL A 30 -13.39 -13.33 0.51
CA VAL A 30 -12.42 -14.43 0.51
C VAL A 30 -12.91 -15.54 -0.42
N ASN A 31 -12.04 -15.90 -1.36
CA ASN A 31 -12.25 -16.98 -2.31
C ASN A 31 -11.02 -17.89 -2.31
N ALA A 32 -11.21 -19.17 -1.98
CA ALA A 32 -10.11 -20.13 -1.90
C ALA A 32 -9.38 -20.34 -3.24
N ASP A 33 -10.06 -20.08 -4.36
CA ASP A 33 -9.48 -20.17 -5.70
C ASP A 33 -8.69 -18.91 -6.11
N MET A 34 -8.68 -17.88 -5.25
CA MET A 34 -7.96 -16.61 -5.45
C MET A 34 -7.03 -16.35 -4.27
N VAL A 35 -5.76 -16.75 -4.41
CA VAL A 35 -4.76 -16.77 -3.33
C VAL A 35 -4.61 -15.42 -2.64
N GLU A 36 -4.65 -14.32 -3.39
CA GLU A 36 -4.52 -12.97 -2.87
C GLU A 36 -5.65 -12.58 -1.91
N THR A 37 -6.85 -13.15 -2.09
CA THR A 37 -7.97 -12.92 -1.17
C THR A 37 -7.78 -13.66 0.15
N VAL A 38 -7.16 -14.84 0.09
CA VAL A 38 -6.82 -15.65 1.27
C VAL A 38 -5.67 -14.98 2.04
N ASP A 39 -4.62 -14.58 1.34
CA ASP A 39 -3.47 -13.90 1.94
C ASP A 39 -3.89 -12.59 2.62
N ALA A 40 -4.74 -11.78 1.98
CA ALA A 40 -5.27 -10.56 2.56
C ALA A 40 -6.05 -10.81 3.86
N ALA A 41 -6.93 -11.81 3.87
CA ALA A 41 -7.70 -12.18 5.06
C ALA A 41 -6.79 -12.70 6.19
N LEU A 42 -5.76 -13.48 5.86
CA LEU A 42 -4.77 -13.95 6.83
C LEU A 42 -4.01 -12.78 7.44
N LEU A 43 -3.54 -11.82 6.63
CA LEU A 43 -2.82 -10.64 7.10
C LEU A 43 -3.68 -9.75 8.01
N SER A 44 -4.96 -9.53 7.64
CA SER A 44 -5.93 -8.83 8.51
C SER A 44 -6.13 -9.57 9.84
N GLY A 45 -6.28 -10.91 9.80
CA GLY A 45 -6.38 -11.73 11.00
C GLY A 45 -5.12 -11.67 11.88
N MET A 46 -3.93 -11.64 11.28
CA MET A 46 -2.66 -11.49 12.00
C MET A 46 -2.53 -10.14 12.69
N ASN A 47 -2.99 -9.05 12.06
CA ASN A 47 -3.04 -7.72 12.68
C ASN A 47 -4.01 -7.69 13.87
N LYS A 48 -5.21 -8.26 13.72
CA LYS A 48 -6.19 -8.38 14.82
C LYS A 48 -5.66 -9.19 16.02
N ARG A 49 -4.77 -10.14 15.77
CA ARG A 49 -4.06 -10.92 16.82
C ARG A 49 -2.80 -10.25 17.36
N GLY A 50 -2.45 -9.05 16.89
CA GLY A 50 -1.27 -8.30 17.33
C GLY A 50 0.07 -8.81 16.78
N GLN A 51 0.05 -9.72 15.79
CA GLN A 51 1.28 -10.22 15.15
C GLN A 51 1.88 -9.20 14.17
N ILE A 52 1.02 -8.36 13.60
CA ILE A 52 1.41 -7.17 12.85
C ILE A 52 0.84 -5.99 13.61
N ALA A 53 1.70 -5.11 14.11
CA ALA A 53 1.32 -4.06 15.06
C ALA A 53 1.57 -2.65 14.47
N ASN A 54 1.14 -1.63 15.23
CA ASN A 54 1.36 -0.22 14.93
C ASN A 54 0.65 0.29 13.67
N CYS A 55 -0.35 -0.44 13.18
CA CYS A 55 -1.18 -0.14 12.02
C CYS A 55 -2.55 -0.82 12.15
N ILE A 56 -3.49 -0.42 11.30
CA ILE A 56 -4.77 -1.11 11.08
C ILE A 56 -4.70 -1.74 9.70
N ILE A 57 -4.97 -3.04 9.61
CA ILE A 57 -4.95 -3.77 8.34
C ILE A 57 -6.35 -4.26 8.02
N ASP A 58 -6.77 -4.05 6.78
CA ASP A 58 -7.94 -4.72 6.24
C ASP A 58 -7.72 -5.22 4.82
N GLY A 59 -8.48 -6.24 4.47
CA GLY A 59 -8.29 -7.00 3.24
C GLY A 59 -9.06 -8.33 3.29
N PRO A 60 -9.46 -8.86 2.13
CA PRO A 60 -9.20 -8.32 0.79
C PRO A 60 -10.05 -7.10 0.46
N LEU A 61 -9.45 -6.12 -0.19
CA LEU A 61 -10.13 -4.92 -0.68
C LEU A 61 -9.81 -4.70 -2.16
N ALA A 62 -10.82 -4.42 -2.98
CA ALA A 62 -10.56 -3.89 -4.31
C ALA A 62 -9.98 -2.48 -4.24
N PHE A 63 -9.23 -2.07 -5.26
CA PHE A 63 -8.54 -0.78 -5.29
C PHE A 63 -9.51 0.40 -5.07
N ASP A 64 -10.66 0.39 -5.74
CA ASP A 64 -11.67 1.44 -5.62
C ASP A 64 -12.23 1.54 -4.19
N VAL A 65 -12.45 0.40 -3.53
CA VAL A 65 -12.90 0.36 -2.13
C VAL A 65 -11.80 0.85 -1.18
N ALA A 66 -10.54 0.56 -1.47
CA ALA A 66 -9.42 0.99 -0.62
C ALA A 66 -9.27 2.52 -0.61
N ILE A 67 -9.55 3.20 -1.73
CA ILE A 67 -9.27 4.63 -1.90
C ILE A 67 -10.52 5.54 -1.96
N SER A 68 -11.73 5.01 -2.14
CA SER A 68 -12.97 5.80 -2.21
C SER A 68 -14.00 5.39 -1.16
N LYS A 69 -14.33 6.33 -0.25
CA LYS A 69 -15.41 6.16 0.73
C LYS A 69 -16.76 5.91 0.03
N GLU A 70 -17.00 6.58 -1.09
CA GLU A 70 -18.21 6.38 -1.89
C GLU A 70 -18.31 4.95 -2.43
N SER A 71 -17.21 4.40 -2.99
CA SER A 71 -17.23 3.01 -3.47
C SER A 71 -17.44 2.03 -2.31
N ALA A 72 -16.75 2.24 -1.18
CA ALA A 72 -16.94 1.44 0.02
C ALA A 72 -18.41 1.46 0.50
N HIS A 73 -19.07 2.62 0.49
CA HIS A 73 -20.49 2.75 0.83
C HIS A 73 -21.39 2.02 -0.16
N HIS A 74 -21.20 2.18 -1.47
CA HIS A 74 -22.01 1.51 -2.50
C HIS A 74 -21.88 -0.02 -2.42
N LYS A 75 -20.67 -0.53 -2.16
CA LYS A 75 -20.40 -1.96 -1.97
C LYS A 75 -20.69 -2.45 -0.55
N LYS A 76 -21.15 -1.58 0.35
CA LYS A 76 -21.51 -1.88 1.75
C LYS A 76 -20.35 -2.49 2.56
N VAL A 77 -19.13 -2.04 2.28
CA VAL A 77 -17.93 -2.45 3.00
C VAL A 77 -17.77 -1.56 4.23
N ILE A 78 -17.80 -2.17 5.42
CA ILE A 78 -17.63 -1.49 6.70
C ILE A 78 -16.22 -1.80 7.20
N SER A 79 -15.34 -0.80 7.15
CA SER A 79 -13.94 -0.92 7.50
C SER A 79 -13.38 0.44 7.88
N GLU A 80 -12.42 0.47 8.82
CA GLU A 80 -11.67 1.69 9.15
C GLU A 80 -10.64 2.06 8.06
N VAL A 81 -10.32 1.12 7.16
CA VAL A 81 -9.34 1.26 6.07
C VAL A 81 -10.02 1.60 4.74
N ALA A 82 -11.23 1.09 4.49
CA ALA A 82 -11.92 1.31 3.21
C ALA A 82 -12.21 2.81 2.98
N GLY A 83 -11.76 3.30 1.83
CA GLY A 83 -11.87 4.69 1.40
C GLY A 83 -10.90 5.65 2.09
N ASP A 84 -9.97 5.13 2.89
CA ASP A 84 -9.10 5.92 3.77
C ASP A 84 -7.74 5.25 3.97
N ALA A 85 -7.28 4.47 2.98
CA ALA A 85 -6.02 3.73 3.08
C ALA A 85 -4.79 4.63 2.89
N ASP A 86 -3.82 4.50 3.78
CA ASP A 86 -2.49 5.14 3.68
C ASP A 86 -1.50 4.30 2.86
N ILE A 87 -1.62 2.97 2.99
CA ILE A 87 -0.72 1.98 2.36
C ILE A 87 -1.57 1.00 1.54
N LEU A 88 -1.18 0.81 0.28
CA LEU A 88 -1.75 -0.20 -0.61
C LEU A 88 -0.76 -1.34 -0.82
N VAL A 89 -1.09 -2.54 -0.35
CA VAL A 89 -0.28 -3.75 -0.55
C VAL A 89 -0.83 -4.50 -1.74
N VAL A 90 -0.09 -4.53 -2.84
CA VAL A 90 -0.48 -5.24 -4.06
C VAL A 90 -0.25 -6.76 -3.94
N PRO A 91 -0.98 -7.60 -4.71
CA PRO A 91 -0.80 -9.06 -4.71
C PRO A 91 0.58 -9.51 -5.19
N ASP A 92 1.07 -8.88 -6.25
CA ASP A 92 2.32 -9.25 -6.89
C ASP A 92 3.05 -8.06 -7.55
N LEU A 93 4.25 -8.34 -8.06
CA LEU A 93 5.11 -7.36 -8.72
C LEU A 93 4.47 -6.74 -9.96
N ALA A 94 3.74 -7.54 -10.76
CA ALA A 94 3.13 -7.06 -11.99
C ALA A 94 2.01 -6.06 -11.68
N CYS A 95 1.14 -6.37 -10.72
CA CYS A 95 0.11 -5.46 -10.22
C CYS A 95 0.72 -4.14 -9.72
N GLY A 96 1.76 -4.21 -8.89
CA GLY A 96 2.44 -3.02 -8.37
C GLY A 96 3.08 -2.16 -9.46
N ASN A 97 3.78 -2.79 -10.41
CA ASN A 97 4.44 -2.08 -11.50
C ASN A 97 3.43 -1.39 -12.42
N ILE A 98 2.37 -2.11 -12.84
CA ILE A 98 1.33 -1.58 -13.69
C ILE A 98 0.63 -0.42 -12.98
N MET A 99 0.22 -0.59 -11.72
CA MET A 99 -0.45 0.46 -10.94
C MET A 99 0.42 1.72 -10.85
N ALA A 100 1.70 1.58 -10.46
CA ALA A 100 2.60 2.72 -10.36
C ALA A 100 2.78 3.43 -11.71
N LYS A 101 2.95 2.68 -12.81
CA LYS A 101 3.10 3.27 -14.15
C LYS A 101 1.81 3.94 -14.63
N THR A 102 0.66 3.33 -14.38
CA THR A 102 -0.63 3.96 -14.66
C THR A 102 -0.76 5.30 -13.92
N MET A 103 -0.44 5.35 -12.63
CA MET A 103 -0.50 6.61 -11.88
C MET A 103 0.48 7.66 -12.44
N ILE A 104 1.75 7.27 -12.67
CA ILE A 104 2.78 8.18 -13.17
C ILE A 104 2.46 8.77 -14.55
N TYR A 105 1.87 7.97 -15.46
CA TYR A 105 1.68 8.37 -16.86
C TYR A 105 0.27 8.86 -17.19
N TRP A 106 -0.76 8.49 -16.42
CA TRP A 106 -2.15 8.89 -16.68
C TRP A 106 -2.73 9.85 -15.64
N THR A 107 -1.97 10.21 -14.60
CA THR A 107 -2.39 11.20 -13.61
C THR A 107 -1.29 12.25 -13.43
N ASP A 108 -1.66 13.40 -12.88
CA ASP A 108 -0.70 14.45 -12.50
C ASP A 108 -0.04 14.17 -11.14
N CYS A 109 -0.02 12.91 -10.67
CA CYS A 109 0.57 12.58 -9.38
C CYS A 109 2.07 12.82 -9.37
N GLU A 110 2.58 13.31 -8.23
CA GLU A 110 4.01 13.29 -7.95
C GLU A 110 4.40 11.91 -7.45
N PHE A 111 5.54 11.41 -7.94
CA PHE A 111 6.00 10.06 -7.60
C PHE A 111 7.39 10.09 -6.98
N ALA A 112 7.55 9.31 -5.91
CA ALA A 112 8.82 9.05 -5.25
C ALA A 112 8.93 7.56 -4.92
N GLY A 113 10.12 6.98 -5.13
CA GLY A 113 10.38 5.56 -4.89
C GLY A 113 11.70 5.34 -4.16
N ILE A 114 11.66 4.52 -3.12
CA ILE A 114 12.84 4.08 -2.36
C ILE A 114 12.71 2.60 -2.03
N ILE A 115 13.85 1.94 -1.82
CA ILE A 115 13.94 0.61 -1.25
C ILE A 115 14.25 0.74 0.24
N VAL A 116 13.51 -0.01 1.05
CA VAL A 116 13.61 -0.03 2.53
C VAL A 116 13.82 -1.45 3.04
N GLY A 117 14.27 -1.56 4.30
CA GLY A 117 14.61 -2.85 4.94
C GLY A 117 16.13 -3.09 5.08
N ALA A 118 16.95 -2.31 4.39
CA ALA A 118 18.40 -2.23 4.64
C ALA A 118 18.70 -1.30 5.84
N LYS A 119 19.99 -1.13 6.18
CA LYS A 119 20.43 -0.21 7.25
C LYS A 119 20.17 1.27 6.94
N ALA A 120 20.03 1.62 5.67
CA ALA A 120 19.69 2.95 5.19
C ALA A 120 18.77 2.83 3.96
N PRO A 121 17.93 3.84 3.67
CA PRO A 121 17.13 3.90 2.45
C PRO A 121 18.01 3.87 1.20
N ILE A 122 17.56 3.17 0.16
CA ILE A 122 18.25 3.12 -1.14
C ILE A 122 17.34 3.74 -2.19
N VAL A 123 17.79 4.84 -2.78
CA VAL A 123 17.07 5.49 -3.88
C VAL A 123 17.31 4.71 -5.16
N LEU A 124 16.26 4.08 -5.70
CA LEU A 124 16.31 3.34 -6.96
C LEU A 124 15.24 3.88 -7.90
N ILE A 125 15.70 4.47 -9.00
CA ILE A 125 14.88 5.21 -9.98
C ILE A 125 14.84 4.48 -11.31
N SER A 126 13.74 4.61 -12.05
CA SER A 126 13.65 4.14 -13.42
C SER A 126 14.48 5.05 -14.33
N ARG A 127 15.08 4.46 -15.36
CA ARG A 127 15.77 5.20 -16.42
C ARG A 127 14.84 6.20 -17.12
N SER A 128 13.56 5.89 -17.16
CA SER A 128 12.50 6.67 -17.79
C SER A 128 11.90 7.76 -16.89
N ASP A 129 12.32 7.87 -15.62
CA ASP A 129 11.76 8.88 -14.71
C ASP A 129 12.29 10.28 -15.04
N ASN A 130 11.40 11.28 -14.90
CA ASN A 130 11.76 12.68 -15.07
C ASN A 130 12.61 13.21 -13.89
N GLU A 131 13.20 14.40 -14.05
CA GLU A 131 14.05 15.01 -13.03
C GLU A 131 13.32 15.23 -11.69
N LYS A 132 12.05 15.62 -11.75
CA LYS A 132 11.21 15.87 -10.57
C LYS A 132 11.04 14.62 -9.73
N ASN A 133 10.64 13.49 -10.33
CA ASN A 133 10.45 12.21 -9.62
C ASN A 133 11.76 11.70 -8.99
N LYS A 134 12.90 11.94 -9.66
CA LYS A 134 14.22 11.62 -9.11
C LYS A 134 14.54 12.46 -7.88
N MET A 135 14.31 13.78 -7.95
CA MET A 135 14.49 14.68 -6.81
C MET A 135 13.58 14.31 -5.64
N MET A 136 12.31 14.03 -5.91
CA MET A 136 11.35 13.61 -4.88
C MET A 136 11.76 12.28 -4.23
N SER A 137 12.32 11.34 -4.99
CA SER A 137 12.84 10.08 -4.44
C SER A 137 14.06 10.29 -3.51
N ILE A 138 14.94 11.24 -3.84
CA ILE A 138 16.07 11.62 -2.98
C ILE A 138 15.57 12.28 -1.70
N ALA A 139 14.66 13.25 -1.82
CA ALA A 139 14.06 13.92 -0.67
C ALA A 139 13.33 12.92 0.24
N PHE A 140 12.60 11.98 -0.36
CA PHE A 140 11.92 10.93 0.38
C PHE A 140 12.91 10.03 1.12
N GLY A 141 13.97 9.57 0.45
CA GLY A 141 15.02 8.77 1.08
C GLY A 141 15.77 9.49 2.21
N ALA A 142 15.87 10.81 2.18
CA ALA A 142 16.46 11.60 3.26
C ALA A 142 15.52 11.81 4.46
N SER A 143 14.22 11.54 4.29
CA SER A 143 13.18 11.79 5.30
C SER A 143 12.82 10.57 6.14
N VAL A 144 13.35 9.38 5.82
CA VAL A 144 12.95 8.09 6.43
C VAL A 144 14.07 7.33 7.12
#